data_AF-V8NEJ2-F1
#
_entry.id   AF-V8NEJ2-F1
#
_cell.length_a   1.000
_cell.length_b   1.000
_cell.length_c   1.000
_cell.angle_alpha   90.00
_cell.angle_beta   90.00
_cell.angle_gamma   90.00
#
_symmetry.space_group_name_H-M   'P 1'
#
loop_
_entity.id
_entity.type
_entity.pdbx_description
1 polymer ?
#
loop_
_entity_poly.entity_id
_entity_poly.type
_entity_poly.pdbx_seq_one_letter_code
_entity_poly.pdbx_strand_id
1 'polypeptide(L)'
;MDLQNQQLSELSDWLAKTEKRTAKMESEPLGPNLESLKKQVEEHKILQEDLEQEQVKVNSLTHMVVVVDETSGDRATIALEQQLQLLGNRWATICRWTEDRWFILQDVLRKWLQFIEEQGLLDTWFTEKEEFVTTIHTTDFKDQKEMLENLQKLAK
;
A
#
# COMPACT_ATOMS: atom_id res chain seq x y z
N MET A 1 18.66 -21.55 -28.78
CA MET A 1 18.00 -22.15 -27.60
C MET A 1 18.57 -21.63 -26.28
N ASP A 2 19.89 -21.47 -26.14
CA ASP A 2 20.49 -21.05 -24.85
C ASP A 2 20.06 -19.66 -24.36
N LEU A 3 19.88 -18.68 -25.26
CA LEU A 3 19.46 -17.32 -24.87
C LEU A 3 18.04 -17.26 -24.29
N GLN A 4 17.09 -18.01 -24.87
CA GLN A 4 15.72 -18.09 -24.35
C GLN A 4 15.68 -18.76 -22.97
N ASN A 5 16.37 -19.89 -22.83
CA ASN A 5 16.47 -20.58 -21.55
C ASN A 5 17.13 -19.72 -20.47
N GLN A 6 18.15 -18.94 -20.85
CA GLN A 6 18.79 -17.98 -19.96
C GLN A 6 17.82 -16.88 -19.52
N GLN A 7 17.10 -16.25 -20.44
CA GLN A 7 16.14 -15.20 -20.12
C GLN A 7 14.97 -15.72 -19.24
N LEU A 8 14.50 -16.96 -19.47
CA LEU A 8 13.50 -17.58 -18.61
C LEU A 8 14.02 -17.88 -17.21
N SER A 9 15.28 -18.30 -17.09
CA SER A 9 15.93 -18.49 -15.79
C SER A 9 16.06 -17.15 -15.05
N GLU A 10 16.48 -16.09 -15.74
CA GLU A 10 16.60 -14.74 -15.18
C GLU A 10 15.23 -14.22 -14.68
N LEU A 11 14.17 -14.40 -15.47
CA LEU A 11 12.81 -14.05 -15.07
C LEU A 11 12.33 -14.88 -13.86
N SER A 12 12.62 -16.18 -13.84
CA SER A 12 12.25 -17.06 -12.72
C SER A 12 12.95 -16.65 -11.42
N ASP A 13 14.24 -16.30 -11.50
CA ASP A 13 15.03 -15.83 -10.36
C ASP A 13 14.55 -14.47 -9.87
N TRP A 14 14.20 -13.58 -10.78
CA TRP A 14 13.61 -12.30 -10.45
C TRP A 14 12.25 -12.48 -9.77
N LEU A 15 11.37 -13.32 -10.33
CA LEU A 15 10.06 -13.65 -9.74
C LEU A 15 10.24 -14.22 -8.32
N ALA A 16 11.21 -15.12 -8.11
CA ALA A 16 11.47 -15.69 -6.80
C ALA A 16 11.94 -14.64 -5.77
N LYS A 17 12.70 -13.62 -6.20
CA LYS A 17 13.08 -12.50 -5.34
C LYS A 17 11.88 -11.60 -5.04
N THR A 18 11.07 -11.31 -6.06
CA THR A 18 9.87 -10.48 -5.93
C THR A 18 8.83 -11.15 -5.03
N GLU A 19 8.58 -12.45 -5.17
CA GLU A 19 7.69 -13.24 -4.29
C GLU A 19 8.13 -13.18 -2.82
N LYS A 20 9.44 -13.25 -2.54
CA LYS A 20 9.96 -13.08 -1.18
C LYS A 20 9.74 -11.67 -0.66
N ARG A 21 9.90 -10.66 -1.52
CA ARG A 21 9.65 -9.24 -1.17
C ARG A 21 8.17 -9.01 -0.88
N THR A 22 7.25 -9.51 -1.71
CA THR A 22 5.81 -9.37 -1.51
C THR A 22 5.36 -10.09 -0.24
N ALA A 23 5.83 -11.32 0.00
CA ALA A 23 5.54 -12.05 1.24
C ALA A 23 6.01 -11.31 2.49
N LYS A 24 7.21 -10.70 2.44
CA LYS A 24 7.72 -9.86 3.53
C LYS A 24 6.81 -8.65 3.76
N MET A 25 6.48 -7.91 2.70
CA MET A 25 5.59 -6.75 2.79
C MET A 25 4.20 -7.13 3.33
N GLU A 26 3.65 -8.28 2.95
CA GLU A 26 2.37 -8.78 3.44
C GLU A 26 2.40 -9.09 4.94
N SER A 27 3.50 -9.66 5.42
CA SER A 27 3.67 -9.97 6.84
C SER A 27 3.86 -8.73 7.73
N GLU A 28 4.27 -7.60 7.15
CA GLU A 28 4.47 -6.36 7.88
C GLU A 28 3.13 -5.67 8.17
N PRO A 29 2.84 -5.31 9.44
CA PRO A 29 1.62 -4.60 9.80
C PRO A 29 1.58 -3.21 9.17
N LEU A 30 0.39 -2.74 8.81
CA LEU A 30 0.20 -1.40 8.27
C LEU A 30 0.20 -0.37 9.42
N GLY A 31 1.15 0.57 9.43
CA GLY A 31 1.36 1.50 10.55
C GLY A 31 2.49 1.10 11.50
N PRO A 32 2.79 1.87 12.57
CA PRO A 32 1.82 2.32 13.60
C PRO A 32 1.41 3.80 13.53
N ASN A 33 2.00 4.59 12.63
CA ASN A 33 1.73 6.02 12.47
C ASN A 33 1.71 6.41 10.99
N LEU A 34 1.29 7.65 10.70
CA LEU A 34 1.15 8.14 9.33
C LEU A 34 2.48 8.09 8.54
N GLU A 35 3.61 8.37 9.20
CA GLU A 35 4.92 8.33 8.56
C GLU A 35 5.31 6.91 8.13
N SER A 36 5.10 5.93 9.00
CA SER A 36 5.35 4.52 8.69
C SER A 36 4.50 4.04 7.52
N LEU A 37 3.23 4.44 7.49
CA LEU A 37 2.33 4.11 6.40
C LEU A 37 2.73 4.78 5.08
N LYS A 38 3.16 6.06 5.11
CA LYS A 38 3.70 6.76 3.94
C LYS A 38 4.95 6.07 3.40
N LYS A 39 5.82 5.57 4.26
CA LYS A 39 6.99 4.78 3.86
C LYS A 39 6.56 3.48 3.17
N GLN A 40 5.59 2.76 3.72
CA GLN A 40 5.05 1.55 3.10
C GLN A 40 4.42 1.81 1.72
N VAL A 41 3.74 2.95 1.56
CA VAL A 41 3.22 3.40 0.27
C VAL A 41 4.35 3.63 -0.74
N GLU A 42 5.44 4.27 -0.32
CA GLU A 42 6.58 4.53 -1.20
C GLU A 42 7.33 3.23 -1.58
N GLU A 43 7.55 2.33 -0.62
CA GLU A 43 8.15 1.02 -0.90
C GLU A 43 7.30 0.18 -1.87
N HIS A 44 5.98 0.30 -1.78
CA HIS A 44 5.03 -0.34 -2.71
C HIS A 44 5.10 0.28 -4.12
N LYS A 45 5.20 1.62 -4.25
CA LYS A 45 5.40 2.25 -5.56
C LYS A 45 6.68 1.80 -6.24
N ILE A 46 7.79 1.69 -5.49
CA ILE A 46 9.05 1.16 -6.03
C ILE A 46 8.84 -0.25 -6.57
N LEU A 47 8.10 -1.10 -5.85
CA LEU A 47 7.76 -2.43 -6.36
C LEU A 47 6.94 -2.33 -7.66
N GLN A 48 5.95 -1.44 -7.74
CA GLN A 48 5.16 -1.25 -8.95
C GLN A 48 6.04 -0.79 -10.14
N GLU A 49 6.96 0.14 -9.93
CA GLU A 49 7.93 0.56 -10.95
C GLU A 49 8.83 -0.61 -11.41
N ASP A 50 9.29 -1.44 -10.47
CA ASP A 50 10.07 -2.65 -10.79
C ASP A 50 9.23 -3.63 -11.65
N LEU A 51 7.94 -3.81 -11.34
CA LEU A 51 7.03 -4.64 -12.16
C LEU A 51 6.86 -4.05 -13.57
N GLU A 52 6.68 -2.73 -13.69
CA GLU A 52 6.51 -2.06 -14.99
C GLU A 52 7.76 -2.21 -15.88
N GLN A 53 8.95 -2.09 -15.30
CA GLN A 53 10.21 -2.32 -16.02
C GLN A 53 10.35 -3.77 -16.48
N GLU A 54 10.00 -4.73 -15.61
CA GLU A 54 10.11 -6.15 -15.94
C GLU A 54 9.03 -6.59 -16.94
N GLN A 55 7.85 -5.97 -16.94
CA GLN A 55 6.79 -6.21 -17.93
C GLN A 55 7.30 -6.00 -19.36
N VAL A 56 8.16 -5.00 -19.59
CA VAL A 56 8.78 -4.76 -20.91
C VAL A 56 9.61 -5.97 -21.35
N LYS A 57 10.37 -6.57 -20.43
CA LYS A 57 11.19 -7.76 -20.69
C LYS A 57 10.32 -9.00 -20.92
N VAL A 58 9.27 -9.19 -20.12
CA VAL A 58 8.28 -10.29 -20.27
C VAL A 58 7.57 -10.22 -21.63
N ASN A 59 7.18 -9.02 -22.07
CA ASN A 59 6.55 -8.82 -23.39
C ASN A 59 7.52 -9.16 -24.53
N SER A 60 8.78 -8.74 -24.42
CA SER A 60 9.84 -9.08 -25.38
C SER A 60 10.07 -10.59 -25.47
N LEU A 61 10.14 -11.27 -24.33
CA LEU A 61 10.24 -12.72 -24.21
C LEU A 61 9.07 -13.45 -24.88
N THR A 62 7.85 -12.99 -24.61
CA THR A 62 6.64 -13.57 -25.20
C THR A 62 6.64 -13.45 -26.72
N HIS A 63 7.02 -12.29 -27.26
CA HIS A 63 7.13 -12.09 -28.71
C HIS A 63 8.26 -12.95 -29.33
N MET A 64 9.38 -13.11 -28.65
CA MET A 64 10.48 -13.97 -29.11
C MET A 64 10.09 -15.45 -29.17
N VAL A 65 9.29 -15.95 -28.23
CA VAL A 65 8.83 -17.35 -28.21
C VAL A 65 7.87 -17.63 -29.36
N VAL A 66 6.91 -16.72 -29.62
CA VAL A 66 5.94 -16.86 -30.72
C VAL A 66 6.61 -16.98 -32.09
N VAL A 67 7.72 -16.25 -32.32
CA VAL A 67 8.46 -16.28 -33.59
C VAL A 67 9.22 -17.59 -33.81
N VAL A 68 9.59 -18.31 -32.74
CA VAL A 68 10.31 -19.59 -32.84
C VAL A 68 9.34 -20.77 -33.06
N ASP A 69 8.11 -20.65 -32.56
CA ASP A 69 7.06 -21.68 -32.63
C ASP A 69 6.64 -22.06 -34.07
N GLU A 70 6.70 -21.11 -35.02
CA GLU A 70 6.40 -21.38 -36.43
C GLU A 70 7.40 -22.33 -37.12
N THR A 71 8.54 -22.66 -36.48
CA THR A 71 9.66 -23.37 -37.12
C THR A 71 10.04 -24.73 -36.53
N SER A 72 9.51 -25.13 -35.36
CA SER A 72 9.97 -26.38 -34.70
C SER A 72 8.87 -27.17 -34.00
N GLY A 73 8.40 -28.24 -34.65
CA GLY A 73 7.40 -29.17 -34.12
C GLY A 73 8.00 -30.34 -33.34
N ASP A 74 8.53 -30.10 -32.13
CA ASP A 74 9.15 -31.16 -31.32
C ASP A 74 8.84 -31.04 -29.80
N ARG A 75 9.00 -32.14 -29.05
CA ARG A 75 8.66 -32.24 -27.59
C ARG A 75 9.30 -31.15 -26.71
N ALA A 76 10.38 -30.53 -27.15
CA ALA A 76 11.02 -29.41 -26.47
C ALA A 76 10.11 -28.17 -26.37
N THR A 77 9.22 -27.97 -27.35
CA THR A 77 8.27 -26.85 -27.40
C THR A 77 7.23 -26.98 -26.28
N ILE A 78 6.72 -28.19 -26.02
CA ILE A 78 5.75 -28.46 -24.94
C ILE A 78 6.33 -28.15 -23.55
N ALA A 79 7.59 -28.52 -23.31
CA ALA A 79 8.24 -28.26 -22.03
C ALA A 79 8.45 -26.75 -21.79
N LEU A 80 8.76 -26.00 -22.85
CA LEU A 80 8.93 -24.55 -22.82
C LEU A 80 7.61 -23.83 -22.53
N GLU A 81 6.51 -24.24 -23.20
CA GLU A 81 5.17 -23.72 -22.96
C GLU A 81 4.73 -23.92 -21.50
N GLN A 82 4.98 -25.10 -20.93
CA GLN A 82 4.66 -25.39 -19.53
C GLN A 82 5.43 -24.47 -18.56
N GLN A 83 6.71 -24.22 -18.83
CA GLN A 83 7.50 -23.28 -18.02
C GLN A 83 6.98 -21.85 -18.14
N LEU A 84 6.63 -21.40 -19.34
CA LEU A 84 6.04 -20.08 -19.57
C LEU A 84 4.70 -19.93 -18.87
N GLN A 85 3.83 -20.95 -18.91
CA GLN A 85 2.57 -20.92 -18.17
C GLN A 85 2.79 -20.81 -16.67
N LEU A 86 3.75 -21.55 -16.11
CA LEU A 86 4.09 -21.45 -14.69
C LEU A 86 4.57 -20.04 -14.32
N LEU A 87 5.49 -19.47 -15.10
CA LEU A 87 6.01 -18.12 -14.88
C LEU A 87 4.91 -17.06 -15.04
N GLY A 88 4.02 -17.22 -16.03
CA GLY A 88 2.85 -16.36 -16.25
C GLY A 88 1.88 -16.40 -15.08
N ASN A 89 1.60 -17.57 -14.51
CA ASN A 89 0.74 -17.70 -13.33
C ASN A 89 1.35 -17.03 -12.09
N ARG A 90 2.66 -17.20 -11.87
CA ARG A 90 3.40 -16.52 -10.80
C ARG A 90 3.37 -15.00 -10.97
N TRP A 91 3.65 -14.52 -12.17
CA TRP A 91 3.57 -13.10 -12.53
C TRP A 91 2.17 -12.52 -12.26
N ALA A 92 1.12 -13.15 -12.77
CA ALA A 92 -0.26 -12.70 -12.58
C ALA A 92 -0.65 -12.64 -11.09
N THR A 93 -0.15 -13.59 -10.29
CA THR A 93 -0.37 -13.59 -8.83
C THR A 93 0.27 -12.36 -8.17
N ILE A 94 1.52 -12.02 -8.55
CA ILE A 94 2.22 -10.83 -8.04
C ILE A 94 1.50 -9.55 -8.46
N CYS A 95 1.09 -9.44 -9.74
CA CYS A 95 0.37 -8.27 -10.24
C CYS A 95 -0.93 -8.06 -9.45
N ARG A 96 -1.75 -9.11 -9.33
CA ARG A 96 -3.00 -9.05 -8.57
C ARG A 96 -2.77 -8.64 -7.13
N TRP A 97 -1.81 -9.27 -6.44
CA TRP A 97 -1.47 -8.92 -5.06
C TRP A 97 -1.02 -7.46 -4.94
N THR A 98 -0.25 -6.96 -5.92
CA THR A 98 0.26 -5.58 -5.91
C THR A 98 -0.88 -4.59 -6.05
N GLU A 99 -1.83 -4.84 -6.94
CA GLU A 99 -3.05 -4.04 -7.10
C GLU A 99 -3.92 -4.07 -5.83
N ASP A 100 -4.22 -5.26 -5.31
CA ASP A 100 -5.03 -5.44 -4.10
C ASP A 100 -4.41 -4.70 -2.90
N ARG A 101 -3.09 -4.83 -2.72
CA ARG A 101 -2.35 -4.14 -1.66
C ARG A 101 -2.35 -2.63 -1.83
N TRP A 102 -2.32 -2.12 -3.05
CA TRP A 102 -2.40 -0.67 -3.30
C TRP A 102 -3.72 -0.10 -2.77
N PHE A 103 -4.84 -0.74 -3.06
CA PHE A 103 -6.16 -0.30 -2.58
C PHE A 103 -6.22 -0.28 -1.05
N ILE A 104 -5.69 -1.32 -0.40
CA ILE A 104 -5.63 -1.39 1.06
C ILE A 104 -4.79 -0.25 1.63
N LEU A 105 -3.59 -0.01 1.07
CA LEU A 105 -2.70 1.07 1.52
C LEU A 105 -3.37 2.45 1.39
N GLN A 106 -4.06 2.71 0.28
CA GLN A 106 -4.78 3.96 0.07
C GLN A 106 -5.97 4.13 1.04
N ASP A 107 -6.74 3.07 1.29
CA ASP A 107 -7.85 3.11 2.24
C ASP A 107 -7.37 3.38 3.66
N VAL A 108 -6.34 2.68 4.13
CA VAL A 108 -5.75 2.90 5.46
C VAL A 108 -5.16 4.30 5.56
N LEU A 109 -4.49 4.80 4.51
CA LEU A 109 -3.93 6.15 4.50
C LEU A 109 -5.02 7.21 4.64
N ARG A 110 -6.12 7.06 3.90
CA ARG A 110 -7.27 7.94 4.01
C ARG A 110 -7.85 7.95 5.42
N LYS A 111 -8.05 6.77 6.03
CA LYS A 111 -8.56 6.65 7.40
C LYS A 111 -7.65 7.33 8.41
N TRP A 112 -6.33 7.21 8.24
CA TRP A 112 -5.37 7.88 9.12
C TRP A 112 -5.45 9.40 8.98
N LEU A 113 -5.51 9.92 7.75
CA LEU A 113 -5.64 11.36 7.54
C LEU A 113 -6.92 11.92 8.18
N GLN A 114 -8.05 11.22 8.02
CA GLN A 114 -9.30 11.58 8.66
C GLN A 114 -9.19 11.56 10.19
N PHE A 115 -8.60 10.52 10.77
CA PHE A 115 -8.44 10.45 12.22
C PHE A 115 -7.58 11.60 12.76
N ILE A 116 -6.50 11.98 12.06
CA ILE A 116 -5.64 13.10 12.50
C ILE A 116 -6.41 14.44 12.46
N GLU A 117 -7.25 14.63 11.45
CA GLU A 117 -8.14 15.79 11.37
C GLU A 117 -9.13 15.83 12.52
N GLU A 118 -9.84 14.72 12.77
CA GLU A 118 -10.79 14.58 13.88
C GLU A 118 -10.12 14.78 15.25
N GLN A 119 -8.92 14.22 15.43
CA GLN A 119 -8.11 14.41 16.62
C GLN A 119 -7.76 15.91 16.81
N GLY A 120 -7.30 16.59 15.75
CA GLY A 120 -6.95 18.01 15.84
C GLY A 120 -8.15 18.92 16.18
N LEU A 121 -9.33 18.60 15.65
CA LEU A 121 -10.58 19.28 16.02
C LEU A 121 -10.93 19.05 17.50
N LEU A 122 -10.78 17.81 17.98
CA LEU A 122 -11.05 17.47 19.37
C LEU A 122 -10.06 18.16 20.32
N ASP A 123 -8.77 18.17 19.99
CA ASP A 123 -7.73 18.83 20.77
C ASP A 123 -7.99 20.34 20.88
N THR A 124 -8.41 20.97 19.78
CA THR A 124 -8.79 22.39 19.77
C THR A 124 -9.99 22.65 20.68
N TRP A 125 -11.06 21.86 20.50
CA TRP A 125 -12.26 21.97 21.33
C TRP A 125 -11.95 21.74 22.83
N PHE A 126 -11.10 20.77 23.15
CA PHE A 126 -10.72 20.49 24.53
C PHE A 126 -9.95 21.65 25.14
N THR A 127 -9.00 22.22 24.40
CA THR A 127 -8.23 23.41 24.81
C THR A 127 -9.15 24.59 25.08
N GLU A 128 -10.10 24.87 24.18
CA GLU A 128 -11.10 25.95 24.38
C GLU A 128 -11.93 25.73 25.65
N LYS A 129 -12.32 24.49 25.94
CA LYS A 129 -13.10 24.15 27.15
C LYS A 129 -12.26 24.27 28.41
N GLU A 130 -11.01 23.82 28.40
CA GLU A 130 -10.09 23.97 29.54
C GLU A 130 -9.82 25.44 29.88
N GLU A 131 -9.60 26.28 28.86
CA GLU A 131 -9.43 27.73 29.03
C GLU A 131 -10.70 28.38 29.60
N PHE A 132 -11.88 27.99 29.10
CA PHE A 132 -13.15 28.50 29.58
C PHE A 132 -13.41 28.13 31.05
N VAL A 133 -13.14 26.88 31.45
CA VAL A 133 -13.24 26.44 32.85
C VAL A 133 -12.29 27.24 33.74
N THR A 134 -11.04 27.44 33.30
CA THR A 134 -10.05 28.22 34.05
C THR A 134 -10.49 29.67 34.27
N THR A 135 -11.13 30.26 33.25
CA THR A 135 -11.69 31.62 33.32
C THR A 135 -12.86 31.71 34.30
N ILE A 136 -13.76 30.71 34.32
CA ILE A 136 -14.86 30.66 35.29
C ILE A 136 -14.31 30.53 36.73
N HIS A 137 -13.27 29.74 36.94
CA HIS A 137 -12.70 29.56 38.28
C HIS A 137 -12.07 30.83 38.85
N THR A 138 -11.69 31.79 38.00
CA THR A 138 -11.08 33.07 38.41
C THR A 138 -12.08 34.22 38.52
N THR A 139 -13.33 34.04 38.07
CA THR A 139 -14.40 35.04 38.21
C THR A 139 -15.08 34.90 39.58
N ASP A 140 -15.06 35.97 40.37
CA ASP A 140 -15.63 36.03 41.72
C ASP A 140 -17.14 35.71 41.66
N PHE A 141 -17.54 34.52 42.12
CA PHE A 141 -18.89 33.90 41.98
C PHE A 141 -20.00 34.62 42.77
N LYS A 142 -20.05 35.95 42.73
CA LYS A 142 -21.01 36.76 43.48
C LYS A 142 -22.40 36.79 42.85
N ASP A 143 -22.53 36.43 41.56
CA ASP A 143 -23.81 36.35 40.87
C ASP A 143 -24.14 34.91 40.43
N GLN A 144 -25.14 34.32 41.09
CA GLN A 144 -25.60 32.96 40.86
C GLN A 144 -26.21 32.78 39.47
N LYS A 145 -26.72 33.85 38.86
CA LYS A 145 -27.27 33.85 37.50
C LYS A 145 -26.15 33.75 36.46
N GLU A 146 -25.05 34.48 36.68
CA GLU A 146 -23.87 34.46 35.82
C GLU A 146 -23.18 33.09 35.84
N MET A 147 -23.15 32.45 37.02
CA MET A 147 -22.67 31.06 37.16
C MET A 147 -23.50 30.06 36.35
N LEU A 148 -24.84 30.16 36.38
CA LEU A 148 -25.74 29.28 35.62
C LEU A 148 -25.60 29.49 34.11
N GLU A 149 -25.46 30.74 33.66
CA GLU A 149 -25.24 31.06 32.25
C GLU A 149 -23.88 30.51 31.75
N ASN A 150 -22.84 30.58 32.58
CA ASN A 150 -21.52 30.02 32.27
C ASN A 150 -21.54 28.49 32.22
N LEU A 151 -22.27 27.82 33.12
CA LEU A 151 -22.48 26.36 33.06
C LEU A 151 -23.27 25.91 31.83
N GLN A 152 -24.25 26.70 31.39
CA GLN A 152 -24.99 26.41 30.15
C GLN A 152 -24.12 26.55 28.89
N LYS A 153 -23.17 27.49 28.89
CA LYS A 153 -22.18 27.65 27.80
C LYS A 153 -21.14 26.53 27.78
N LEU A 154 -20.81 25.96 28.94
CA LEU A 154 -19.97 24.76 29.04
C LEU A 154 -20.62 23.54 28.38
N ALA A 155 -21.92 23.37 28.58
CA ALA A 155 -22.69 22.20 28.13
C ALA A 155 -23.02 22.18 26.62
N LYS A 156 -22.75 23.27 25.89
CA LYS A 156 -22.88 23.35 24.42
C LYS A 156 -21.54 23.14 23.74
#